data_AF-A0A090QYG0-F1
#
_entry.id   AF-A0A090QYG0-F1
#
_cell.length_a   1.000
_cell.length_b   1.000
_cell.length_c   1.000
_cell.angle_alpha   90.00
_cell.angle_beta   90.00
_cell.angle_gamma   90.00
#
_symmetry.space_group_name_H-M   'P 1'
#
loop_
_entity.id
_entity.type
_entity.pdbx_description
1 polymer ?
#
loop_
_entity_poly.entity_id
_entity_poly.type
_entity_poly.pdbx_seq_one_letter_code
_entity_poly.pdbx_strand_id
1 'polypeptide(L)'
;MFLSIGIESPKHDDEAYGIAVPALCIGDYGCFGAADESANIAECAQDAIDGILLAMAEDEFDIDGIVDLGALEYQKMRTTRIVIAG
;
A
#
# COMPACT_ATOMS: atom_id res chain seq x y z
N MET A 1 -7.85 -11.52 2.18
CA MET A 1 -8.32 -10.67 1.06
C MET A 1 -7.29 -10.73 -0.06
N PHE A 2 -7.65 -10.42 -1.31
CA PHE A 2 -6.68 -10.19 -2.39
C PHE A 2 -6.59 -8.69 -2.65
N LEU A 3 -5.42 -8.10 -2.43
CA LEU A 3 -5.18 -6.66 -2.54
C LEU A 3 -4.14 -6.38 -3.62
N SER A 4 -4.37 -5.35 -4.42
CA SER A 4 -3.36 -4.86 -5.35
C SER A 4 -2.31 -4.05 -4.59
N ILE A 5 -1.04 -4.24 -4.94
CA ILE A 5 0.06 -3.43 -4.40
C ILE A 5 0.64 -2.53 -5.49
N GLY A 6 0.90 -1.28 -5.13
CA GLY A 6 1.69 -0.34 -5.92
C GLY A 6 3.15 -0.43 -5.49
N ILE A 7 4.06 -0.54 -6.45
CA ILE A 7 5.50 -0.57 -6.21
C ILE A 7 6.13 0.65 -6.88
N GLU A 8 6.92 1.39 -6.12
CA GLU A 8 7.87 2.38 -6.63
C GLU A 8 9.27 1.77 -6.63
N SER A 9 9.84 1.57 -7.81
CA SER A 9 11.20 1.05 -7.95
C SER A 9 12.23 2.10 -7.52
N PRO A 10 13.32 1.70 -6.84
CA PRO A 10 14.40 2.60 -6.50
C PRO A 10 15.06 3.16 -7.77
N LYS A 11 15.56 4.39 -7.69
CA LYS A 11 16.30 5.04 -8.79
C LYS A 11 17.81 4.89 -8.65
N HIS A 12 18.27 4.59 -7.44
CA HIS A 12 19.67 4.44 -7.07
C HIS A 12 19.82 3.20 -6.16
N ASP A 13 21.03 2.63 -6.11
CA ASP A 13 21.29 1.38 -5.39
C ASP A 13 21.16 1.51 -3.85
N ASP A 14 21.13 2.73 -3.32
CA ASP A 14 20.95 3.05 -1.90
C ASP A 14 19.49 3.38 -1.53
N GLU A 15 18.55 3.27 -2.48
CA GLU A 15 17.12 3.45 -2.26
C GLU A 15 16.41 2.09 -2.14
N ALA A 16 15.43 2.00 -1.23
CA ALA A 16 14.55 0.85 -1.11
C ALA A 16 13.38 0.93 -2.11
N TYR A 17 12.74 -0.21 -2.37
CA TYR A 17 11.45 -0.24 -3.06
C TYR A 17 10.37 0.36 -2.17
N GLY A 18 9.61 1.33 -2.69
CA GLY A 18 8.42 1.85 -2.03
C GLY A 18 7.22 0.95 -2.29
N ILE A 19 6.42 0.68 -1.26
CA ILE A 19 5.22 -0.16 -1.33
C ILE A 19 4.02 0.66 -0.85
N ALA A 20 2.91 0.60 -1.60
CA ALA A 20 1.63 1.15 -1.19
C ALA A 20 0.52 0.13 -1.46
N VAL A 21 -0.49 0.04 -0.58
CA VAL A 21 -1.66 -0.82 -0.75
C VAL A 21 -2.90 0.06 -0.86
N PRO A 22 -3.29 0.48 -2.08
CA PRO A 22 -4.24 1.58 -2.26
C PRO A 22 -5.63 1.32 -1.66
N ALA A 23 -6.08 0.06 -1.62
CA ALA A 23 -7.35 -0.32 -1.01
C ALA A 23 -7.43 0.01 0.49
N LEU A 24 -6.28 0.08 1.16
CA LEU A 24 -6.17 0.37 2.59
C LEU A 24 -5.78 1.83 2.87
N CYS A 25 -5.68 2.67 1.83
CA CYS A 25 -5.47 4.10 1.95
C CYS A 25 -6.82 4.84 1.94
N ILE A 26 -7.62 4.60 2.98
CA ILE A 26 -9.00 5.09 3.10
C ILE A 26 -9.21 5.81 4.44
N GLY A 27 -9.96 6.91 4.41
CA GLY A 27 -10.18 7.73 5.62
C GLY A 27 -8.86 8.25 6.18
N ASP A 28 -8.61 7.96 7.46
CA ASP A 28 -7.38 8.35 8.18
C ASP A 28 -6.27 7.28 8.11
N TYR A 29 -6.49 6.19 7.35
CA TYR A 29 -5.53 5.11 7.20
C TYR A 29 -4.69 5.25 5.93
N GLY A 30 -3.46 4.74 6.00
CA GLY A 30 -2.56 4.60 4.87
C GLY A 30 -1.67 3.39 5.06
N CYS A 31 -1.66 2.49 4.07
CA CYS A 31 -0.84 1.29 4.10
C CYS A 31 0.36 1.44 3.19
N PHE A 32 1.51 1.71 3.79
CA PHE A 32 2.78 1.89 3.12
C PHE A 32 3.86 0.99 3.74
N GLY A 33 4.83 0.61 2.93
CA GLY A 33 5.98 -0.16 3.36
C GLY A 33 7.18 0.12 2.49
N ALA A 34 8.29 -0.53 2.81
CA ALA A 34 9.48 -0.51 1.98
C ALA A 34 10.17 -1.88 2.03
N ALA A 35 10.91 -2.22 0.98
CA ALA A 35 11.73 -3.43 0.93
C ALA A 35 13.09 -3.10 0.30
N ASP A 36 14.18 -3.53 0.92
CA ASP A 36 15.53 -3.29 0.41
C ASP A 36 15.79 -4.11 -0.87
N GLU A 37 15.25 -5.33 -0.93
CA GLU A 37 15.38 -6.22 -2.09
C GLU A 37 14.02 -6.57 -2.70
N SER A 38 13.97 -6.74 -4.02
CA SER A 38 12.74 -7.09 -4.73
C SER A 38 12.13 -8.41 -4.26
N ALA A 39 12.96 -9.32 -3.74
CA ALA A 39 12.54 -10.61 -3.19
C ALA A 39 11.72 -10.47 -1.89
N ASN A 40 11.92 -9.39 -1.13
CA ASN A 40 11.25 -9.16 0.14
C ASN A 40 9.96 -8.33 0.01
N ILE A 41 9.65 -7.78 -1.19
CA ILE A 41 8.46 -6.93 -1.40
C ILE A 41 7.18 -7.58 -0.89
N ALA A 42 6.97 -8.86 -1.16
CA ALA A 42 5.74 -9.55 -0.77
C ALA A 42 5.59 -9.67 0.76
N GLU A 43 6.69 -9.99 1.45
CA GLU A 43 6.73 -10.11 2.91
C GLU A 43 6.53 -8.73 3.57
N CYS A 44 7.27 -7.72 3.14
CA CYS A 44 7.14 -6.36 3.68
C CYS A 44 5.75 -5.76 3.40
N ALA A 45 5.13 -6.06 2.25
CA ALA A 45 3.77 -5.66 1.96
C ALA A 45 2.77 -6.36 2.90
N GLN A 46 2.96 -7.64 3.18
CA GLN A 46 2.10 -8.41 4.07
C GLN A 46 2.17 -7.86 5.51
N ASP A 47 3.36 -7.56 6.02
CA ASP A 47 3.53 -6.97 7.35
C ASP A 47 2.81 -5.62 7.47
N ALA A 48 2.92 -4.77 6.44
CA ALA A 48 2.22 -3.49 6.42
C ALA A 48 0.69 -3.66 6.38
N ILE A 49 0.20 -4.62 5.59
CA ILE A 49 -1.23 -4.95 5.51
C ILE A 49 -1.75 -5.43 6.86
N ASP A 50 -1.05 -6.36 7.50
CA ASP A 50 -1.47 -6.93 8.77
C ASP A 50 -1.49 -5.85 9.88
N GLY A 51 -0.52 -4.94 9.88
CA GLY A 51 -0.49 -3.81 10.80
C GLY A 51 -1.68 -2.85 10.64
N ILE A 52 -2.03 -2.51 9.39
CA ILE A 52 -3.17 -1.60 9.12
C ILE A 52 -4.51 -2.28 9.37
N LEU A 53 -4.68 -3.55 8.98
CA LEU A 53 -5.91 -4.28 9.27
C LEU A 53 -6.13 -4.47 10.77
N LEU A 54 -5.06 -4.69 11.54
CA LEU A 54 -5.14 -4.73 12.99
C LEU A 54 -5.58 -3.39 13.57
N ALA A 55 -4.96 -2.28 13.15
CA ALA A 55 -5.35 -0.94 13.61
C ALA A 55 -6.82 -0.61 13.24
N MET A 56 -7.23 -0.93 12.01
CA MET A 56 -8.63 -0.78 11.58
C MET A 56 -9.59 -1.60 12.46
N ALA A 57 -9.23 -2.85 12.78
CA ALA A 57 -10.06 -3.69 13.62
C ALA A 57 -10.14 -3.18 15.08
N GLU A 58 -9.06 -2.63 15.62
CA GLU A 58 -9.02 -2.02 16.96
C GLU A 58 -9.93 -0.78 17.04
N ASP A 59 -10.06 -0.04 15.95
CA ASP A 59 -10.94 1.13 15.82
C ASP A 59 -12.38 0.77 15.37
N GLU A 60 -12.74 -0.51 15.38
CA GLU A 60 -14.06 -1.03 14.93
C GLU A 60 -14.43 -0.65 13.48
N PHE A 61 -13.43 -0.44 12.62
CA PHE A 61 -13.64 -0.16 11.20
C PHE A 61 -14.16 -1.40 10.46
N ASP A 62 -15.12 -1.20 9.54
CA ASP A 62 -15.68 -2.29 8.72
C ASP A 62 -14.70 -2.74 7.63
N ILE A 63 -13.82 -3.69 8.00
CA ILE A 63 -12.83 -4.27 7.09
C ILE A 63 -13.45 -5.18 6.01
N ASP A 64 -14.62 -5.77 6.27
CA ASP A 64 -15.31 -6.64 5.31
C ASP A 64 -15.88 -5.84 4.13
N GLY A 65 -16.14 -4.55 4.34
CA GLY A 65 -16.57 -3.60 3.32
C GLY A 65 -15.45 -3.11 2.37
N ILE A 66 -14.18 -3.47 2.63
CA ILE A 66 -13.05 -2.99 1.81
C ILE A 66 -13.05 -3.70 0.45
N VAL A 67 -13.05 -2.89 -0.62
CA VAL A 67 -13.03 -3.37 -2.01
C VAL A 67 -11.75 -2.92 -2.71
N ASP A 68 -10.95 -3.87 -3.16
CA ASP A 68 -9.83 -3.58 -4.05
C ASP A 68 -10.33 -3.32 -5.48
N LEU A 69 -10.01 -2.14 -6.01
CA LEU A 69 -10.42 -1.74 -7.35
C LEU A 69 -9.60 -2.40 -8.47
N GLY A 70 -8.50 -3.06 -8.13
CA GLY A 70 -7.58 -3.68 -9.07
C GLY A 70 -6.54 -2.71 -9.64
N ALA A 71 -5.39 -3.26 -10.00
CA ALA A 71 -4.24 -2.51 -10.52
C ALA A 71 -4.58 -1.59 -11.71
N LEU A 72 -5.47 -2.00 -12.63
CA LEU A 72 -5.85 -1.20 -13.79
C LEU A 72 -6.60 0.08 -13.41
N GLU A 73 -7.50 0.02 -12.42
CA GLU A 73 -8.23 1.21 -11.97
C GLU A 73 -7.29 2.15 -11.21
N TYR A 74 -6.43 1.63 -10.33
CA TYR A 74 -5.45 2.45 -9.62
C TYR A 74 -4.45 3.15 -10.56
N GLN A 75 -4.06 2.50 -11.66
CA GLN A 75 -3.20 3.12 -12.67
C GLN A 75 -3.84 4.34 -13.33
N LYS A 76 -5.17 4.35 -13.52
CA LYS A 76 -5.88 5.53 -14.07
C LYS A 76 -5.86 6.70 -13.08
N MET A 77 -5.94 6.40 -11.78
CA MET A 77 -5.97 7.40 -10.70
C MET A 77 -4.62 8.12 -10.51
N ARG A 78 -3.50 7.49 -10.90
CA ARG A 78 -2.15 8.09 -10.87
C ARG A 78 -2.02 9.40 -11.68
N THR A 79 -2.98 9.73 -12.54
CA THR A 79 -3.00 11.01 -13.28
C THR A 79 -3.32 12.21 -12.37
N THR A 80 -3.85 11.97 -11.16
CA THR A 80 -4.07 13.00 -10.14
C THR A 80 -2.91 12.96 -9.15
N ARG A 81 -1.95 13.88 -9.30
CA ARG A 81 -0.71 13.98 -8.50
C ARG A 81 -0.96 13.80 -7.00
N ILE A 82 -0.51 12.69 -6.43
CA ILE A 82 -0.19 12.61 -5.01
C ILE A 82 1.16 13.32 -4.86
N VAL A 83 1.12 14.54 -4.31
CA VAL A 83 2.34 15.23 -3.86
C VAL A 83 2.68 14.61 -2.52
N ILE A 84 3.59 13.65 -2.50
CA ILE A 84 4.26 13.26 -1.25
C ILE A 84 5.26 14.38 -1.01
N ALA A 85 4.92 15.32 -0.12
CA ALA A 85 5.84 16.35 0.31
C ALA A 85 6.93 15.69 1.16
N GLY A 86 8.11 15.52 0.56
CA GLY A 86 9.37 15.29 1.26
C GLY A 86 10.13 16.60 1.40
#